data_AF-A0A4P8TKU4-F1
#
_entry.id   AF-A0A4P8TKU4-F1
#
_cell.length_a   1.000
_cell.length_b   1.000
_cell.length_c   1.000
_cell.angle_alpha   90.00
_cell.angle_beta   90.00
_cell.angle_gamma   90.00
#
_symmetry.space_group_name_H-M   'P 1'
#
loop_
_entity.id
_entity.type
_entity.pdbx_description
1 polymer ?
#
loop_
_entity_poly.entity_id
_entity_poly.type
_entity_poly.pdbx_seq_one_letter_code
_entity_poly.pdbx_strand_id
1 'polypeptide(L)' 'MGRGRQKAKQTKVARDLKYYSPPTDLTALQRELQSQRGEVGESDGNEDSDDWADEDAPSARRR' A
#
# COMPACT_ATOMS: atom_id res chain seq x y z
N MET A 1 -2.30 -39.70 -16.76
CA MET A 1 -2.83 -39.51 -15.39
C MET A 1 -1.99 -38.56 -14.50
N GLY A 2 -1.12 -37.69 -15.04
CA GLY A 2 -0.27 -36.78 -14.22
C GLY A 2 -0.69 -35.31 -14.17
N ARG A 3 -1.53 -34.85 -15.11
CA ARG A 3 -1.86 -33.42 -15.28
C ARG A 3 -2.70 -32.84 -14.13
N GLY A 4 -3.61 -33.62 -13.54
CA GLY A 4 -4.45 -33.15 -12.42
C GLY A 4 -3.64 -32.81 -11.15
N ARG A 5 -2.61 -33.60 -10.87
CA ARG A 5 -1.70 -33.35 -9.73
C ARG A 5 -0.84 -32.11 -9.96
N GLN A 6 -0.33 -31.92 -11.19
CA GLN A 6 0.42 -30.71 -11.55
C GLN A 6 -0.46 -29.47 -11.45
N LYS A 7 -1.69 -29.52 -11.97
CA LYS A 7 -2.66 -28.41 -11.87
C LYS A 7 -2.94 -28.06 -10.40
N ALA A 8 -3.20 -29.06 -9.55
CA ALA A 8 -3.43 -28.82 -8.12
C ALA A 8 -2.22 -28.17 -7.43
N LYS A 9 -0.99 -28.63 -7.73
CA LYS A 9 0.24 -28.04 -7.20
C LYS A 9 0.40 -26.58 -7.65
N GLN A 10 0.19 -26.29 -8.93
CA GLN A 10 0.29 -24.92 -9.46
C GLN A 10 -0.77 -23.99 -8.86
N THR A 11 -2.01 -24.45 -8.70
CA THR A 11 -3.06 -23.64 -8.07
C THR A 11 -2.73 -23.32 -6.62
N LYS A 12 -2.12 -24.26 -5.88
CA LYS A 12 -1.65 -24.01 -4.51
C LYS A 12 -0.57 -22.91 -4.51
N VAL A 13 0.48 -23.08 -5.30
CA VAL A 13 1.58 -22.09 -5.41
C VAL A 13 1.06 -20.72 -5.83
N ALA A 14 0.14 -20.66 -6.78
CA ALA A 14 -0.44 -19.39 -7.24
C ALA A 14 -1.25 -18.69 -6.15
N ARG A 15 -2.00 -19.43 -5.31
CA ARG A 15 -2.68 -18.83 -4.15
C ARG A 15 -1.69 -18.35 -3.11
N ASP A 16 -0.69 -19.17 -2.80
CA ASP A 16 0.36 -18.81 -1.86
C ASP A 16 1.01 -17.50 -2.33
N LEU A 17 1.40 -17.37 -3.60
CA LEU A 17 1.95 -16.13 -4.17
C LEU A 17 0.97 -14.95 -4.16
N LYS A 18 -0.30 -15.16 -4.51
CA LYS A 18 -1.30 -14.08 -4.58
C LYS A 18 -1.61 -13.49 -3.21
N TYR A 19 -1.63 -14.33 -2.18
CA TYR A 19 -1.99 -13.94 -0.82
C TYR A 19 -0.77 -13.89 0.11
N TYR A 20 0.44 -14.01 -0.44
CA TYR A 20 1.67 -13.83 0.31
C TYR A 20 1.88 -12.35 0.59
N SER A 21 1.68 -11.97 1.85
CA SER A 21 2.19 -10.72 2.37
C SER A 21 3.55 -11.00 3.01
N PRO A 22 4.66 -10.44 2.49
CA PRO A 22 5.95 -10.54 3.15
C PRO A 22 5.86 -9.99 4.59
N PRO A 23 6.57 -10.58 5.57
CA PRO A 23 6.69 -9.98 6.88
C PRO A 23 7.44 -8.65 6.76
N THR A 24 6.80 -7.57 7.18
CA THR A 24 7.39 -6.23 7.22
C THR A 24 8.07 -6.01 8.57
N ASP A 25 9.36 -5.66 8.58
CA ASP A 25 10.03 -5.22 9.80
C ASP A 25 9.58 -3.81 10.17
N LEU A 26 8.56 -3.73 11.03
CA LEU A 26 8.00 -2.47 11.51
C LEU A 26 9.02 -1.65 12.30
N THR A 27 10.02 -2.30 12.91
CA THR A 27 11.04 -1.59 13.69
C THR A 27 12.03 -0.84 12.81
N ALA A 28 12.38 -1.43 11.65
CA ALA A 28 13.21 -0.76 10.65
C ALA A 28 12.46 0.43 10.02
N LEU A 29 11.19 0.22 9.66
CA LEU A 29 10.33 1.27 9.10
C LEU A 29 10.18 2.45 10.07
N GLN A 30 9.95 2.18 11.36
CA GLN A 30 9.83 3.24 12.36
C GLN A 30 11.12 4.07 12.48
N ARG A 31 12.30 3.44 12.45
CA ARG A 31 13.58 4.14 12.51
C ARG A 31 13.78 5.05 11.28
N GLU A 32 13.43 4.58 10.10
CA GLU A 32 13.52 5.36 8.86
C GLU A 32 12.58 6.59 8.90
N LEU A 33 11.33 6.41 9.29
CA LEU A 33 10.36 7.51 9.42
C LEU A 33 10.78 8.55 10.48
N GLN A 34 11.32 8.10 11.60
CA GLN A 34 11.85 9.00 12.63
C GLN A 34 13.08 9.76 12.13
N SER A 35 13.95 9.11 11.34
CA SER A 35 15.10 9.76 10.70
C SER A 35 14.67 10.82 9.68
N GLN A 36 13.69 10.51 8.82
CA GLN A 36 13.16 11.46 7.83
C GLN A 36 12.48 12.66 8.51
N ARG A 37 11.74 12.46 9.60
CA ARG A 37 11.08 13.55 10.33
C ARG A 37 12.08 14.54 10.97
N GLY A 38 13.31 14.10 11.24
CA GLY A 38 14.39 14.96 11.72
C GLY A 38 15.00 15.83 10.62
N GLU A 39 15.06 15.36 9.37
CA GLU A 39 15.58 16.12 8.22
C GLU A 39 14.56 17.10 7.62
N VAL A 40 13.26 16.77 7.63
CA VAL A 40 12.18 17.63 7.09
C VAL A 40 11.77 18.74 8.08
N GLY A 41 12.40 18.81 9.27
CA GLY A 41 12.10 19.80 10.29
C GLY A 41 12.42 21.26 9.95
N GLU A 42 13.09 21.53 8.82
CA GLU A 42 13.58 22.89 8.47
C GLU A 42 13.13 23.42 7.10
N SER A 43 12.38 22.68 6.28
CA SER A 43 11.84 23.25 5.02
C SER A 43 10.40 22.81 4.73
N ASP A 44 9.50 23.75 5.01
CA ASP A 44 8.47 24.23 4.09
C ASP A 44 7.22 23.36 3.80
N GLY A 45 6.07 24.05 3.77
CA GLY A 45 5.02 23.75 2.81
C GLY A 45 3.99 22.69 3.18
N ASN A 46 3.14 22.99 4.15
CA ASN A 46 1.80 22.41 4.29
C ASN A 46 0.89 22.90 3.15
N GLU A 47 1.20 22.56 1.89
CA GLU A 47 0.49 23.03 0.69
C GLU A 47 -0.09 21.89 -0.19
N ASP A 48 0.29 20.63 0.05
CA ASP A 48 -0.16 19.48 -0.79
C ASP A 48 -1.43 18.78 -0.28
N SER A 49 -1.99 19.22 0.87
CA SER A 49 -3.15 18.55 1.47
C SER A 49 -4.51 19.04 0.95
N ASP A 50 -4.56 20.18 0.26
CA ASP A 50 -5.82 20.82 -0.18
C ASP A 50 -6.28 20.39 -1.59
N ASP A 51 -5.39 19.84 -2.43
CA ASP A 51 -5.73 19.38 -3.80
C ASP A 51 -6.69 18.18 -3.79
N TRP A 52 -6.49 17.26 -2.84
CA TRP A 52 -7.26 16.02 -2.72
C TRP A 52 -8.61 16.17 -2.02
N ALA A 53 -8.89 17.33 -1.43
CA ALA A 53 -10.12 17.55 -0.66
C ALA A 53 -11.35 17.88 -1.55
N ASP A 54 -11.13 18.32 -2.79
CA ASP A 54 -12.19 18.81 -3.68
C ASP A 54 -12.76 17.71 -4.62
N GLU A 55 -12.06 16.57 -4.81
CA GLU A 55 -12.52 15.47 -5.68
C GLU A 55 -13.58 14.55 -5.05
N ASP A 56 -13.66 14.48 -3.72
CA ASP A 56 -14.61 13.61 -2.99
C ASP A 56 -15.91 14.31 -2.60
N ALA A 57 -16.13 15.55 -3.05
CA ALA A 57 -17.39 16.25 -2.85
C ALA A 57 -18.49 15.60 -3.73
N PRO A 58 -19.51 14.93 -3.14
CA PRO A 58 -20.56 14.31 -3.93
C PRO A 58 -21.30 15.42 -4.68
N SER A 59 -21.12 15.46 -6.00
CA SER A 59 -21.74 16.48 -6.83
C SER A 59 -23.25 16.48 -6.58
N ALA A 60 -23.74 17.54 -5.94
CA ALA A 60 -25.15 17.78 -5.73
C ALA A 60 -25.79 18.11 -7.08
N ARG A 61 -26.06 17.09 -7.88
CA ARG A 61 -26.90 17.14 -9.09
C ARG A 61 -27.84 15.95 -9.03
N ARG A 62 -29.13 16.07 -9.31
CA ARG A 62 -29.98 17.20 -9.71
C ARG A 62 -31.40 16.66 -9.48
N ARG A 63 -32.26 17.45 -8.86
CA ARG A 63 -33.71 17.17 -8.81
C ARG A 63 -34.34 17.39 -10.17
#